data_AF-A0A8X6UZV0-F1
#
_entry.id   AF-A0A8X6UZV0-F1
#
_cell.length_a   1.000
_cell.length_b   1.000
_cell.length_c   1.000
_cell.angle_alpha   90.00
_cell.angle_beta   90.00
_cell.angle_gamma   90.00
#
_symmetry.space_group_name_H-M   'P 1'
#
loop_
_entity.id
_entity.type
_entity.pdbx_description
1 polymer ?
#
loop_
_entity_poly.entity_id
_entity_poly.type
_entity_poly.pdbx_seq_one_letter_code
_entity_poly.pdbx_strand_id
1 'polypeptide(L)' 'MWQLLNGDKGIHWKFIVERAPWGGFYERLVKAIEDPLRKILGKALLTFEELSTILSEVEVIINHRPLTYVEDDPE' A
#
# COMPACT_ATOMS: atom_id res chain seq x y z
N MET A 1 10.94 -20.19 -9.25
CA MET A 1 10.96 -19.20 -8.15
C MET A 1 9.54 -18.76 -7.77
N TRP A 2 8.76 -18.16 -8.67
CA TRP A 2 7.37 -17.73 -8.36
C TRP A 2 6.34 -18.87 -8.25
N GLN A 3 6.51 -19.97 -8.96
CA GLN A 3 5.62 -21.14 -8.86
C GLN A 3 5.75 -21.92 -7.54
N LEU A 4 6.80 -21.68 -6.75
CA LEU A 4 7.07 -22.42 -5.52
C LEU A 4 6.32 -21.86 -4.29
N LEU A 5 5.73 -20.65 -4.38
CA LEU A 5 4.97 -20.03 -3.30
C LEU A 5 3.47 -20.41 -3.30
N ASN A 6 3.02 -21.17 -4.31
CA ASN A 6 1.58 -21.44 -4.55
C ASN A 6 1.06 -22.71 -3.87
N GLY A 7 1.93 -23.50 -3.22
CA GLY A 7 1.65 -24.89 -2.87
C GLY A 7 0.47 -25.15 -1.93
N ASP A 8 0.17 -24.27 -0.97
CA ASP A 8 -0.74 -24.65 0.13
C ASP A 8 -1.85 -23.63 0.46
N LYS A 9 -1.92 -22.47 -0.21
CA LYS A 9 -2.85 -21.37 0.17
C LYS A 9 -3.99 -21.10 -0.81
N GLY A 10 -4.11 -21.86 -1.91
CA GLY A 10 -5.17 -21.65 -2.91
C GLY A 10 -5.13 -20.27 -3.60
N ILE A 11 -3.96 -19.62 -3.64
CA ILE A 11 -3.79 -18.29 -4.22
C ILE A 11 -3.70 -18.39 -5.74
N HIS A 12 -4.62 -17.72 -6.44
CA HIS A 12 -4.61 -17.62 -7.91
C HIS A 12 -4.01 -16.28 -8.36
N TRP A 13 -2.84 -16.34 -8.99
CA TRP A 13 -2.20 -15.16 -9.57
C TRP A 13 -2.83 -14.81 -10.92
N LYS A 14 -3.25 -13.55 -11.06
CA LYS A 14 -3.71 -12.97 -12.33
C LYS A 14 -2.86 -11.75 -12.64
N PHE A 15 -2.23 -11.75 -13.81
CA PHE A 15 -1.42 -10.64 -14.27
C PHE A 15 -2.29 -9.61 -14.99
N ILE A 16 -1.96 -8.34 -14.79
CA ILE A 16 -2.58 -7.24 -15.53
C ILE A 16 -1.89 -7.09 -16.88
N VAL A 17 -2.66 -6.77 -17.93
CA VAL A 17 -2.08 -6.43 -19.23
C VAL A 17 -1.49 -5.02 -19.19
N GLU A 18 -0.47 -4.77 -20.01
CA GLU A 18 0.12 -3.43 -20.11
C GLU A 18 -0.96 -2.40 -20.48
N ARG A 19 -0.92 -1.23 -19.82
CA ARG A 19 -1.86 -0.10 -20.02
C ARG A 19 -3.33 -0.43 -19.76
N ALA A 20 -3.61 -1.48 -18.99
CA ALA A 20 -4.98 -1.78 -18.61
C ALA A 20 -5.58 -0.63 -17.77
N PRO A 21 -6.87 -0.27 -17.97
CA PRO A 21 -7.52 0.78 -17.19
C PRO A 21 -7.49 0.53 -15.67
N TRP A 22 -7.47 -0.73 -15.24
CA TRP A 22 -7.40 -1.12 -13.83
C TRP A 22 -5.99 -0.99 -13.21
N GLY A 23 -4.94 -0.78 -14.01
CA GLY A 23 -3.59 -0.50 -13.51
C GLY A 23 -3.54 0.77 -12.66
N GLY A 24 -4.33 1.78 -13.03
CA GLY A 24 -4.40 3.06 -12.31
C GLY A 24 -4.88 2.94 -10.87
N PHE A 25 -5.57 1.86 -10.50
CA PHE A 25 -5.92 1.60 -9.09
C PHE A 25 -4.68 1.32 -8.25
N TYR A 26 -3.81 0.41 -8.73
CA TYR A 26 -2.56 0.07 -8.04
C TYR A 26 -1.60 1.25 -8.02
N GLU A 27 -1.52 2.03 -9.11
CA GLU A 27 -0.72 3.26 -9.15
C GLU A 27 -1.16 4.26 -8.07
N ARG A 28 -2.47 4.43 -7.86
CA ARG A 28 -3.00 5.27 -6.77
C ARG A 28 -2.65 4.73 -5.39
N LEU A 29 -2.71 3.41 -5.19
CA LEU A 29 -2.31 2.78 -3.92
C LEU A 29 -0.84 3.02 -3.62
N VAL A 30 0.05 2.82 -4.60
CA VAL A 30 1.49 3.11 -4.44
C VAL A 30 1.71 4.58 -4.12
N LYS A 31 1.01 5.48 -4.81
CA LYS A 31 1.11 6.92 -4.56
C LYS A 31 0.68 7.31 -3.15
N ALA A 32 -0.34 6.65 -2.58
CA ALA A 32 -0.79 6.90 -1.21
C ALA A 32 0.30 6.62 -0.16
N ILE A 33 1.24 5.72 -0.46
CA ILE A 33 2.41 5.42 0.38
C ILE A 33 3.58 6.36 0.05
N GLU A 34 3.85 6.63 -1.23
CA GLU A 34 4.96 7.50 -1.64
C GLU A 34 4.81 8.94 -1.15
N ASP A 35 3.61 9.51 -1.21
CA ASP A 35 3.36 10.90 -0.85
C ASP A 35 3.75 11.24 0.61
N PRO A 36 3.32 10.48 1.65
CA PRO A 36 3.75 10.72 3.02
C PRO A 36 5.25 10.43 3.21
N LEU A 37 5.79 9.39 2.58
CA LEU A 37 7.23 9.10 2.67
C LEU A 37 8.08 10.25 2.13
N ARG A 38 7.71 10.82 0.96
CA ARG A 38 8.42 11.98 0.39
C ARG A 38 8.36 13.20 1.33
N LYS A 39 7.25 13.39 2.04
CA LYS A 39 7.09 14.49 3.02
C LYS A 39 7.94 14.29 4.27
N ILE A 40 8.03 13.06 4.78
CA ILE A 40 8.78 12.71 5.99
C ILE A 40 10.29 12.71 5.71
N LEU A 41 10.71 12.07 4.61
CA LEU A 41 12.12 11.82 4.32
C LEU A 41 12.85 13.07 3.85
N GLY A 42 12.23 13.89 3.00
CA GLY A 42 12.91 15.05 2.40
C GLY A 42 14.25 14.66 1.73
N LYS A 43 15.38 15.04 2.36
CA LYS A 43 16.75 14.67 1.93
C LYS A 43 17.48 13.74 2.90
N ALA A 44 16.78 13.18 3.90
CA ALA A 44 17.37 12.31 4.90
C ALA A 44 17.77 10.97 4.28
N LEU A 45 18.89 10.41 4.75
CA LEU A 45 19.29 9.03 4.52
C LEU A 45 18.98 8.26 5.80
N LEU A 46 18.09 7.28 5.69
CA LEU A 46 17.68 6.47 6.82
C LEU A 46 18.41 5.15 6.87
N THR A 47 18.62 4.66 8.08
CA THR A 47 18.91 3.26 8.32
C THR A 47 17.68 2.40 7.99
N PHE A 48 17.89 1.09 7.86
CA PHE A 48 16.80 0.15 7.61
C PHE A 48 15.75 0.17 8.73
N GLU A 49 16.17 0.29 9.99
CA GLU A 49 15.27 0.29 11.14
C GLU A 49 14.37 1.53 11.14
N GLU A 50 14.95 2.72 10.92
CA GLU A 50 14.19 3.97 10.82
C GLU A 50 13.18 3.94 9.67
N LEU A 51 13.59 3.42 8.51
CA LEU A 51 12.69 3.26 7.36
C LEU A 51 11.55 2.30 7.69
N SER A 52 11.84 1.18 8.36
CA SER A 52 10.83 0.20 8.76
C SER A 52 9.80 0.81 9.71
N THR A 53 10.25 1.58 10.70
CA THR A 53 9.35 2.28 11.64
C THR A 53 8.45 3.27 10.92
N ILE A 54 9.02 4.12 10.06
CA ILE A 54 8.24 5.10 9.29
C ILE A 54 7.23 4.42 8.37
N LEU A 55 7.60 3.30 7.73
CA LEU A 55 6.67 2.53 6.90
C LEU A 55 5.49 1.99 7.71
N SER A 56 5.74 1.48 8.92
CA SER A 56 4.66 1.02 9.81
C SER A 56 3.72 2.15 10.24
N GLU A 57 4.25 3.35 10.50
CA GLU A 57 3.41 4.53 10.81
C GLU A 57 2.54 4.93 9.61
N VAL A 58 3.11 4.95 8.41
CA VAL A 58 2.37 5.24 7.17
C VAL A 58 1.30 4.18 6.91
N GLU A 59 1.59 2.90 7.15
CA GLU A 59 0.62 1.81 7.03
C GLU A 59 -0.59 2.03 7.95
N VAL A 60 -0.36 2.36 9.23
CA VAL A 60 -1.41 2.66 10.19
C VAL A 60 -2.29 3.81 9.68
N ILE A 61 -1.69 4.90 9.21
CA ILE A 61 -2.42 6.05 8.68
C ILE A 61 -3.32 5.66 7.49
N ILE A 62 -2.80 4.87 6.56
CA ILE A 62 -3.56 4.43 5.37
C ILE A 62 -4.72 3.51 5.77
N ASN A 63 -4.48 2.57 6.69
CA ASN A 63 -5.48 1.59 7.11
C ASN A 63 -6.57 2.18 8.04
N HIS A 64 -6.25 3.22 8.81
CA HIS A 64 -7.23 3.92 9.65
C HIS A 64 -8.07 4.94 8.91
N ARG A 65 -7.67 5.34 7.69
CA ARG A 65 -8.46 6.27 6.87
C ARG A 65 -9.66 5.52 6.27
N PRO A 66 -10.91 5.92 6.56
CA PRO A 66 -12.07 5.24 6.02
C PRO A 66 -12.09 5.32 4.49
N LEU A 67 -12.32 4.19 3.83
CA LEU A 67 -12.35 4.08 2.36
C LEU A 67 -13.58 4.76 1.75
N THR A 68 -14.66 4.81 2.51
CA THR A 68 -15.93 5.45 2.15
C THR A 68 -16.35 6.40 3.26
N TYR A 69 -17.33 7.27 2.97
CA TYR A 69 -18.02 7.97 4.03
C TYR A 69 -18.59 6.93 5.02
N VAL A 70 -18.36 7.17 6.31
CA VAL A 70 -19.00 6.44 7.39
C VAL A 70 -20.07 7.41 7.88
N GLU A 71 -21.34 7.07 7.66
CA GLU A 71 -22.44 7.81 8.29
C GLU A 71 -22.32 7.54 9.80
N ASP A 72 -22.41 8.59 10.63
CA ASP A 72 -22.67 8.40 12.05
C ASP A 72 -24.13 7.96 12.15
N ASP A 73 -24.37 6.65 12.28
CA ASP A 73 -25.70 6.10 12.54
C ASP A 73 -26.19 6.66 13.91
N PRO A 74 -27.20 7.54 13.94
CA PRO A 74 -27.71 8.09 15.18
C PRO A 74 -28.81 7.15 15.68
N GLU A 75 -28.45 6.22 16.57
CA GLU A 75 -29.41 5.71 17.57
C GLU A 75 -29.62 6.73 18.70
#